data_AF-A0A8V5GW77-F1
#
_entry.id   AF-A0A8V5GW77-F1
#
_cell.length_a   1.000
_cell.length_b   1.000
_cell.length_c   1.000
_cell.angle_alpha   90.00
_cell.angle_beta   90.00
_cell.angle_gamma   90.00
#
_symmetry.space_group_name_H-M   'P 1'
#
loop_
_entity.id
_entity.type
_entity.pdbx_description
1 polymer ?
#
loop_
_entity_poly.entity_id
_entity_poly.type
_entity_poly.pdbx_seq_one_letter_code
_entity_poly.pdbx_strand_id
1 'polypeptide(L)'
;SPRFPSPPLWALKRSHDHQQRSHGRETSISLSASIQTAAFVNSLSVNISHAFKLQEEWDEKIELKVNALKDTVDLIGQQVEILSIKESLCCHADYKEICVTPIKWNSTMESNWPERVSKMKANTLLEGSVSTSP
;
A
#
# COMPACT_ATOMS: atom_id res chain seq x y z
N SER A 1 80.18 -15.20 -9.53
CA SER A 1 78.80 -15.64 -9.23
C SER A 1 78.80 -17.09 -8.82
N PRO A 2 78.23 -17.46 -7.67
CA PRO A 2 78.07 -18.86 -7.34
C PRO A 2 76.98 -19.45 -8.24
N ARG A 3 77.32 -20.51 -8.96
CA ARG A 3 76.39 -21.29 -9.77
C ARG A 3 75.78 -22.34 -8.84
N PHE A 4 74.57 -22.09 -8.35
CA PHE A 4 73.86 -23.06 -7.52
C PHE A 4 73.65 -24.36 -8.32
N PRO A 5 73.90 -25.55 -7.72
CA PRO A 5 73.60 -26.80 -8.38
C PRO A 5 72.09 -26.95 -8.58
N SER A 6 71.69 -27.41 -9.76
CA SER A 6 70.30 -27.65 -10.12
C SER A 6 69.65 -28.63 -9.14
N PRO A 7 68.42 -28.38 -8.67
CA PRO A 7 67.75 -29.28 -7.75
C PRO A 7 67.53 -30.65 -8.40
N PRO A 8 67.68 -31.75 -7.63
CA PRO A 8 67.47 -33.10 -8.15
C PRO A 8 66.00 -33.34 -8.50
N LEU A 9 65.74 -34.16 -9.52
CA LEU A 9 64.40 -34.40 -10.09
C LEU A 9 63.33 -34.83 -9.05
N TRP A 10 63.72 -35.61 -8.04
CA TRP A 10 62.79 -36.03 -6.98
C TRP A 10 62.26 -34.85 -6.15
N ALA A 11 63.07 -33.79 -5.97
CA ALA A 11 62.67 -32.60 -5.23
C ALA A 11 61.67 -31.76 -6.03
N LEU A 12 61.88 -31.65 -7.35
CA LEU A 12 60.95 -30.99 -8.26
C LEU A 12 59.62 -31.74 -8.33
N LYS A 13 59.65 -33.08 -8.43
CA LYS A 13 58.43 -33.90 -8.44
C LYS A 13 57.63 -33.75 -7.15
N ARG A 14 58.30 -33.80 -6.00
CA ARG A 14 57.66 -33.59 -4.69
C ARG A 14 57.05 -32.19 -4.57
N SER A 15 57.75 -31.16 -5.05
CA SER A 15 57.24 -29.78 -5.06
C SER A 15 55.98 -29.65 -5.92
N HIS A 16 55.99 -30.22 -7.13
CA HIS A 16 54.82 -30.25 -8.00
C HIS A 16 53.63 -31.00 -7.37
N ASP A 17 53.87 -32.15 -6.74
CA ASP A 17 52.81 -32.92 -6.10
C ASP A 17 52.23 -32.18 -4.87
N HIS A 18 53.05 -31.41 -4.13
CA HIS A 18 52.55 -30.50 -3.09
C HIS A 18 51.72 -29.34 -3.66
N GLN A 19 52.17 -28.74 -4.76
CA GLN A 19 51.45 -27.67 -5.44
C GLN A 19 50.07 -28.15 -5.90
N GLN A 20 50.00 -29.31 -6.55
CA GLN A 20 48.74 -29.92 -7.01
C GLN A 20 47.81 -30.24 -5.84
N ARG A 21 48.35 -30.72 -4.71
CA ARG A 21 47.57 -31.01 -3.51
C ARG A 21 47.06 -29.75 -2.82
N SER A 22 47.83 -28.66 -2.80
CA SER A 22 47.37 -27.36 -2.30
C SER A 22 46.22 -26.83 -3.15
N HIS A 23 46.40 -26.86 -4.48
CA HIS A 23 45.38 -26.39 -5.41
C HIS A 23 44.08 -27.20 -5.33
N GLY A 24 44.18 -28.52 -5.18
CA GLY A 24 43.01 -29.39 -4.95
C GLY A 24 42.25 -29.07 -3.65
N ARG A 25 42.97 -28.65 -2.59
CA ARG A 25 42.31 -28.21 -1.34
C ARG A 25 41.66 -26.84 -1.49
N GLU A 26 42.35 -25.88 -2.09
CA GLU A 26 41.83 -24.52 -2.31
C GLU A 26 40.58 -24.53 -3.19
N THR A 27 40.57 -25.32 -4.25
CA THR A 27 39.39 -25.51 -5.13
C THR A 27 38.22 -26.16 -4.38
N SER A 28 38.49 -27.18 -3.56
CA SER A 28 37.46 -27.82 -2.72
C SER A 28 36.88 -26.86 -1.67
N ILE A 29 37.71 -26.01 -1.06
CA ILE A 29 37.28 -25.01 -0.08
C ILE A 29 36.42 -23.94 -0.76
N SER A 30 36.89 -23.41 -1.89
CA SER A 30 36.17 -22.40 -2.68
C SER A 30 34.80 -22.91 -3.16
N LEU A 31 34.75 -24.16 -3.64
CA LEU A 31 33.49 -24.80 -4.02
C LEU A 31 32.54 -24.92 -2.83
N SER A 32 33.02 -25.40 -1.69
CA SER A 32 32.20 -25.56 -0.48
C SER A 32 31.65 -24.22 0.01
N ALA A 33 32.49 -23.17 -0.01
CA ALA A 33 32.08 -21.80 0.33
C ALA A 33 31.01 -21.28 -0.65
N SER A 34 31.15 -21.58 -1.94
CA SER A 34 30.18 -21.18 -2.97
C SER A 34 28.83 -21.87 -2.76
N ILE A 35 28.82 -23.17 -2.45
CA ILE A 35 27.60 -23.94 -2.14
C ILE A 35 26.90 -23.38 -0.89
N GLN A 36 27.66 -23.10 0.18
CA GLN A 36 27.09 -22.53 1.40
C GLN A 36 26.50 -21.14 1.16
N THR A 37 27.19 -20.30 0.39
CA THR A 37 26.71 -18.96 0.05
C THR A 37 25.44 -19.03 -0.79
N ALA A 38 25.39 -19.91 -1.79
CA ALA A 38 24.20 -20.12 -2.61
C ALA A 38 23.00 -20.58 -1.78
N ALA A 39 23.21 -21.51 -0.84
CA ALA A 39 22.15 -21.98 0.06
C ALA A 39 21.63 -20.86 0.99
N PHE A 40 22.54 -20.05 1.55
CA PHE A 40 22.18 -18.91 2.38
C PHE A 40 21.38 -17.86 1.59
N VAL A 41 21.86 -17.47 0.40
CA VAL A 41 21.16 -16.51 -0.47
C VAL A 41 19.79 -17.02 -0.87
N ASN A 42 19.66 -18.31 -1.18
CA ASN A 42 18.38 -18.92 -1.51
C ASN A 42 17.39 -18.84 -0.32
N SER A 43 17.84 -19.22 0.88
CA SER A 43 17.01 -19.12 2.09
C SER A 43 16.59 -17.68 2.38
N LEU A 44 17.51 -16.73 2.21
CA LEU A 44 17.22 -15.32 2.40
C LEU A 44 16.19 -14.83 1.38
N SER A 45 16.35 -15.21 0.11
CA SER A 45 15.42 -14.83 -0.96
C SER A 45 14.01 -15.35 -0.67
N VAL A 46 13.87 -16.61 -0.25
CA VAL A 46 12.55 -17.18 0.10
C VAL A 46 11.91 -16.41 1.25
N ASN A 47 12.68 -16.08 2.29
CA ASN A 47 12.18 -15.35 3.45
C ASN A 47 11.72 -13.92 3.08
N ILE A 48 12.50 -13.22 2.24
CA ILE A 48 12.15 -11.88 1.75
C ILE A 48 10.90 -11.94 0.87
N SER A 49 10.81 -12.90 -0.06
CA SER A 49 9.63 -13.08 -0.90
C SER A 49 8.36 -13.34 -0.08
N HIS A 50 8.46 -14.15 0.99
CA HIS A 50 7.34 -14.38 1.89
C HIS A 50 6.93 -13.12 2.65
N ALA A 51 7.90 -12.35 3.15
CA ALA A 51 7.63 -11.08 3.84
C ALA A 51 6.94 -10.06 2.91
N PHE A 52 7.39 -9.93 1.66
CA PHE A 52 6.74 -9.05 0.70
C PHE A 52 5.31 -9.48 0.36
N LYS A 53 5.07 -10.77 0.19
CA LYS A 53 3.71 -11.27 -0.05
C LYS A 53 2.77 -10.92 1.11
N LEU A 54 3.23 -11.12 2.34
CA LEU A 54 2.43 -10.73 3.51
C LEU A 54 2.18 -9.21 3.52
N GLN A 55 3.22 -8.40 3.25
CA GLN A 55 3.08 -6.95 3.22
C GLN A 55 2.04 -6.50 2.19
N GLU A 56 2.06 -7.07 0.97
CA GLU A 56 1.09 -6.79 -0.08
C GLU A 56 -0.35 -7.15 0.36
N GLU A 57 -0.55 -8.34 0.93
CA GLU A 57 -1.85 -8.78 1.46
C GLU A 57 -2.37 -7.85 2.58
N TRP A 58 -1.47 -7.37 3.45
CA TRP A 58 -1.83 -6.44 4.52
C TRP A 58 -2.14 -5.05 3.99
N ASP A 59 -1.35 -4.53 3.06
CA ASP A 59 -1.53 -3.22 2.46
C ASP A 59 -2.90 -3.15 1.76
N GLU A 60 -3.26 -4.16 0.96
CA GLU A 60 -4.57 -4.25 0.30
C GLU A 60 -5.71 -4.26 1.33
N LYS A 61 -5.58 -5.08 2.39
CA LYS A 61 -6.61 -5.21 3.42
C LYS A 61 -6.79 -3.92 4.23
N ILE A 62 -5.71 -3.21 4.51
CA ILE A 62 -5.75 -1.94 5.21
C ILE A 62 -6.39 -0.88 4.32
N GLU A 63 -5.96 -0.79 3.05
CA GLU A 63 -6.52 0.16 2.10
C GLU A 63 -8.04 -0.02 1.94
N LEU A 64 -8.50 -1.25 1.74
CA LEU A 64 -9.94 -1.57 1.65
C LEU A 64 -10.72 -1.10 2.89
N LYS A 65 -10.19 -1.37 4.09
CA LYS A 65 -10.85 -0.98 5.35
C LYS A 65 -10.84 0.53 5.55
N VAL A 66 -9.76 1.21 5.20
CA VAL A 66 -9.65 2.67 5.31
C VAL A 66 -10.61 3.35 4.34
N ASN A 67 -10.71 2.86 3.10
CA ASN A 67 -11.66 3.38 2.11
C ASN A 67 -13.11 3.17 2.57
N ALA A 68 -13.47 1.97 3.04
CA ALA A 68 -14.82 1.72 3.57
C ALA A 68 -15.15 2.60 4.79
N LEU A 69 -14.17 2.85 5.66
CA LEU A 69 -14.33 3.76 6.79
C LEU A 69 -14.55 5.20 6.33
N LYS A 70 -13.78 5.67 5.35
CA LYS A 70 -13.95 7.00 4.76
C LYS A 70 -15.35 7.15 4.18
N ASP A 71 -15.82 6.20 3.37
CA ASP A 71 -17.16 6.25 2.78
C ASP A 71 -18.26 6.33 3.86
N THR A 72 -18.08 5.61 4.96
CA THR A 72 -18.98 5.65 6.11
C THR A 72 -18.95 7.02 6.80
N VAL A 73 -17.77 7.59 7.01
CA VAL A 73 -17.61 8.91 7.63
C VAL A 73 -18.20 10.01 6.74
N ASP A 74 -17.98 9.94 5.43
CA ASP A 74 -18.52 10.89 4.45
C ASP A 74 -20.06 10.83 4.45
N LEU A 75 -20.65 9.63 4.50
CA LEU A 75 -22.10 9.45 4.61
C LEU A 75 -22.65 10.04 5.92
N ILE A 76 -21.99 9.77 7.05
CA ILE A 76 -22.39 10.32 8.35
C ILE A 76 -22.29 11.85 8.31
N GLY A 77 -21.22 12.41 7.73
CA GLY A 77 -21.05 13.85 7.55
C GLY A 77 -22.22 14.48 6.79
N GLN A 78 -22.64 13.87 5.68
CA GLN A 78 -23.80 14.33 4.91
C GLN A 78 -25.10 14.24 5.71
N GLN A 79 -25.33 13.15 6.44
CA GLN A 79 -26.52 13.00 7.27
C GLN A 79 -26.57 14.03 8.40
N VAL A 80 -25.43 14.30 9.05
CA VAL A 80 -25.33 15.32 10.10
C VAL A 80 -25.58 16.72 9.53
N GLU A 81 -25.09 17.04 8.33
CA GLU A 81 -25.39 18.31 7.66
C GLU A 81 -26.88 18.45 7.36
N ILE A 82 -27.51 17.41 6.82
CA ILE A 82 -28.96 17.39 6.54
C ILE A 82 -29.75 17.56 7.84
N LEU A 83 -29.37 16.87 8.91
CA LEU A 83 -30.02 16.99 10.22
C LEU A 83 -29.86 18.41 10.78
N SER A 84 -28.66 18.98 10.71
CA SER A 84 -28.39 20.35 11.14
C SER A 84 -29.27 21.37 10.39
N ILE A 85 -29.41 21.20 9.06
CA ILE A 85 -30.32 22.03 8.26
C ILE A 85 -31.76 21.85 8.74
N LYS A 86 -32.25 20.61 8.90
CA LYS A 86 -33.61 20.33 9.36
C LYS A 86 -33.90 20.95 10.73
N GLU A 87 -32.98 20.84 11.69
CA GLU A 87 -33.11 21.43 13.02
C GLU A 87 -33.11 22.97 12.98
N SER A 88 -32.45 23.59 11.99
CA SER A 88 -32.47 25.04 11.80
C SER A 88 -33.78 25.57 11.19
N LEU A 89 -34.62 24.69 10.65
CA LEU A 89 -35.89 25.05 10.02
C LEU A 89 -37.05 24.90 11.01
N CYS A 90 -37.98 25.85 10.97
CA CYS A 90 -39.25 25.72 11.67
C CYS A 90 -40.27 25.04 10.75
N CYS A 91 -40.56 23.76 11.01
CA CYS A 91 -41.54 23.01 10.24
C CYS A 91 -42.95 23.09 10.85
N HIS A 92 -43.98 23.02 10.00
CA HIS A 92 -45.37 23.07 10.43
C HIS A 92 -45.73 21.78 11.21
N ALA A 93 -46.42 21.91 12.35
CA ALA A 93 -46.70 20.79 13.26
C ALA A 93 -47.45 19.63 12.59
N ASP A 94 -48.50 19.97 11.82
CA ASP A 94 -49.33 18.98 11.12
C ASP A 94 -48.83 18.61 9.70
N TYR A 95 -47.87 19.37 9.15
CA TYR A 95 -47.37 19.21 7.78
C TYR A 95 -45.84 19.23 7.77
N LYS A 96 -45.22 18.09 8.07
CA LYS A 96 -43.75 17.95 8.22
C LYS A 96 -42.94 18.25 6.95
N GLU A 97 -43.58 18.22 5.79
CA GLU A 97 -42.95 18.58 4.50
C GLU A 97 -42.85 20.10 4.29
N ILE A 98 -43.60 20.88 5.07
CA ILE A 98 -43.59 22.35 5.00
C ILE A 98 -42.68 22.88 6.09
N CYS A 99 -41.51 23.37 5.68
CA CYS A 99 -40.51 23.96 6.56
C CYS A 99 -40.17 25.39 6.15
N VAL A 100 -40.10 26.29 7.13
CA VAL A 100 -39.78 27.71 6.94
C VAL A 100 -38.40 28.00 7.51
N THR A 101 -37.58 28.71 6.74
CA THR A 101 -36.28 29.17 7.23
C THR A 101 -36.43 30.50 8.00
N PRO A 102 -35.74 30.67 9.14
CA PRO A 102 -35.70 31.97 9.83
C PRO A 102 -34.89 33.03 9.07
N ILE A 103 -34.20 32.65 7.99
CA ILE A 103 -33.41 33.56 7.15
C ILE A 103 -34.35 34.42 6.29
N LYS A 104 -34.21 35.74 6.40
CA LYS A 104 -34.97 36.68 5.56
C LYS A 104 -34.48 36.64 4.12
N TRP A 105 -35.42 36.61 3.19
CA TRP A 105 -35.15 36.76 1.77
C TRP A 105 -34.49 38.11 1.46
N ASN A 106 -33.45 38.10 0.62
CA ASN A 106 -32.73 39.32 0.23
C ASN A 106 -32.47 39.35 -1.28
N SER A 107 -32.13 40.53 -1.81
CA SER A 107 -31.93 40.77 -3.25
C SER A 107 -30.80 39.95 -3.87
N THR A 108 -29.80 39.55 -3.08
CA THR A 108 -28.72 38.67 -3.51
C THR A 108 -29.19 37.22 -3.70
N MET A 109 -30.08 36.75 -2.81
CA MET A 109 -30.71 35.43 -2.93
C MET A 109 -31.65 35.36 -4.12
N GLU A 110 -32.30 36.47 -4.45
CA GLU A 110 -33.18 36.57 -5.60
C GLU A 110 -32.43 36.48 -6.92
N SER A 111 -31.32 37.23 -7.05
CA SER A 111 -30.52 37.21 -8.28
C SER A 111 -29.82 35.87 -8.52
N ASN A 112 -29.44 35.14 -7.46
CA ASN A 112 -28.77 33.84 -7.57
C ASN A 112 -29.69 32.63 -7.35
N TRP A 113 -31.00 32.83 -7.15
CA TRP A 113 -31.97 31.77 -6.92
C TRP A 113 -31.95 30.65 -7.98
N PRO A 114 -31.92 30.96 -9.30
CA PRO A 114 -31.92 29.92 -10.34
C PRO A 114 -30.67 29.02 -10.27
N GLU A 115 -29.51 29.60 -9.95
CA GLU A 115 -28.26 28.85 -9.79
C GLU A 115 -28.31 27.96 -8.55
N ARG A 116 -28.84 28.48 -7.43
CA ARG A 116 -28.98 27.72 -6.18
C ARG A 116 -29.94 26.54 -6.31
N VAL A 117 -31.08 26.74 -6.98
CA VAL A 117 -32.03 25.67 -7.28
C VAL A 117 -31.41 24.62 -8.21
N SER A 118 -30.60 25.04 -9.18
CA SER A 118 -29.90 24.12 -10.08
C SER A 118 -28.88 23.26 -9.33
N LYS A 119 -28.13 23.85 -8.39
CA LYS A 119 -27.20 23.13 -7.50
C LYS A 119 -27.91 22.14 -6.57
N MET A 120 -29.06 22.54 -6.00
CA MET A 120 -29.89 21.65 -5.17
C MET A 120 -30.36 20.42 -5.96
N LYS A 121 -30.88 20.62 -7.18
CA LYS A 121 -31.33 19.51 -8.04
C LYS A 121 -30.21 18.55 -8.42
N ALA A 122 -29.00 19.06 -8.67
CA ALA A 122 -27.84 18.22 -8.97
C ALA A 122 -27.44 17.32 -7.78
N ASN A 123 -27.53 17.84 -6.56
CA ASN A 123 -27.23 17.07 -5.35
C ASN A 123 -28.31 16.03 -5.03
N THR A 124 -29.60 16.31 -5.29
CA THR A 124 -30.69 15.34 -5.10
C THR A 124 -30.67 14.18 -6.09
N LEU A 125 -30.10 14.35 -7.29
CA LEU A 125 -29.95 13.27 -8.28
C LEU A 125 -28.87 12.24 -7.90
N LEU A 126 -27.97 12.56 -6.96
CA LEU A 126 -26.97 11.61 -6.45
C LEU A 126 -27.54 10.74 -5.30
N GLU A 127 -28.45 11.28 -4.49
CA GLU A 127 -29.14 10.58 -3.39
C GLU A 127 -30.16 9.51 -3.87
N GLY A 128 -30.59 9.57 -5.13
CA GLY A 128 -31.50 8.58 -5.74
C GLY A 128 -30.86 7.24 -6.11
N SER A 129 -29.56 7.05 -5.85
CA SER A 129 -28.78 5.87 -6.27
C SER A 129 -28.40 4.93 -5.13
N VAL A 130 -28.84 5.16 -3.89
CA VAL A 130 -28.74 4.15 -2.82
C VAL A 130 -29.85 3.12 -3.03
N SER A 131 -29.58 2.21 -3.97
CA SER A 131 -30.28 0.94 -4.11
C SER A 131 -30.02 0.14 -2.83
N THR A 132 -30.98 0.19 -1.91
CA THR A 132 -31.18 -0.87 -0.93
C THR A 132 -31.54 -2.13 -1.71
N SER A 133 -30.54 -2.98 -1.96
CA SER A 133 -30.77 -4.37 -2.39
C SER A 133 -30.77 -5.26 -1.15
N PRO A 134 -31.63 -6.29 -1.12
CA PRO A 134 -31.90 -7.13 0.05
C PRO A 134 -30.72 -7.99 0.51
#